data_AF-A0A7C4D303-F1
#
_entry.id   AF-A0A7C4D303-F1
#
_cell.length_a   1.000
_cell.length_b   1.000
_cell.length_c   1.000
_cell.angle_alpha   90.00
_cell.angle_beta   90.00
_cell.angle_gamma   90.00
#
_symmetry.space_group_name_H-M   'P 1'
#
loop_
_entity.id
_entity.type
_entity.pdbx_description
1 polymer ?
#
loop_
_entity_poly.entity_id
_entity_poly.type
_entity_poly.pdbx_seq_one_letter_code
_entity_poly.pdbx_strand_id
1 'polypeptide(L)'
;MSNEGEEPDIKDVIRRLDDLTRILRIILDDLMEISRILKERMISKIEGATPSLRVSVGQTQRLRTIDDVQKAFPHDLLGLLFFEVTEEYIIIKPRQYLGSENFSRIASIVRDQLRGEYVSQGKESHFRVPRKI
;
A
#
# COMPACT_ATOMS: atom_id res chain seq x y z
N MET A 1 -16.02 -46.88 -22.67
CA MET A 1 -15.56 -45.63 -23.32
C MET A 1 -14.88 -44.81 -22.23
N SER A 2 -13.59 -45.06 -22.03
CA SER A 2 -12.80 -44.35 -21.02
C SER A 2 -12.29 -43.07 -21.66
N ASN A 3 -12.70 -41.93 -21.11
CA ASN A 3 -12.22 -40.63 -21.53
C ASN A 3 -10.84 -40.45 -20.89
N GLU A 4 -9.79 -40.90 -21.59
CA GLU A 4 -8.42 -40.56 -21.24
C GLU A 4 -8.27 -39.04 -21.35
N GLY A 5 -8.01 -38.37 -20.23
CA GLY A 5 -7.69 -36.96 -20.23
C GLY A 5 -6.38 -36.77 -20.97
N GLU A 6 -6.45 -36.31 -22.22
CA GLU A 6 -5.31 -35.82 -22.98
C GLU A 6 -4.57 -34.80 -22.11
N GLU A 7 -3.38 -35.17 -21.62
CA GLU A 7 -2.49 -34.21 -20.98
C GLU A 7 -2.19 -33.12 -22.01
N PRO A 8 -2.38 -31.83 -21.68
CA PRO A 8 -2.19 -30.76 -22.64
C PRO A 8 -0.74 -30.77 -23.13
N ASP A 9 -0.54 -30.67 -24.45
CA ASP A 9 0.79 -30.57 -25.04
C ASP A 9 1.55 -29.44 -24.35
N ILE A 10 2.81 -29.71 -23.97
CA ILE A 10 3.73 -28.74 -23.37
C ILE A 10 3.75 -27.44 -24.18
N LYS A 11 3.64 -27.52 -25.52
CA LYS A 11 3.57 -26.35 -26.39
C LYS A 11 2.34 -25.48 -26.13
N ASP A 12 1.20 -26.08 -25.83
CA ASP A 12 -0.04 -25.36 -25.53
C ASP A 12 0.01 -24.75 -24.13
N VAL A 13 0.67 -25.41 -23.18
CA VAL A 13 0.93 -24.85 -21.85
C VAL A 13 1.85 -23.62 -21.96
N ILE A 14 2.92 -23.69 -22.75
CA ILE A 14 3.85 -22.57 -22.97
C ILE A 14 3.11 -21.39 -23.63
N ARG A 15 2.31 -21.63 -24.67
CA ARG A 15 1.49 -20.58 -25.31
C ARG A 15 0.55 -19.90 -24.32
N ARG A 16 -0.15 -20.68 -23.50
CA ARG A 16 -1.05 -20.13 -22.47
C ARG A 16 -0.29 -19.29 -21.45
N LEU A 17 0.93 -19.69 -21.09
CA LEU A 17 1.79 -18.92 -20.17
C LEU A 17 2.21 -17.58 -20.78
N ASP A 18 2.58 -17.57 -22.06
CA ASP A 18 2.93 -16.34 -22.78
C ASP A 18 1.72 -15.40 -22.90
N ASP A 19 0.55 -15.95 -23.24
CA ASP A 19 -0.70 -15.20 -23.32
C ASP A 19 -1.08 -14.57 -21.97
N LEU A 20 -1.01 -15.35 -20.88
CA LEU A 20 -1.26 -14.84 -19.52
C LEU A 20 -0.27 -13.73 -19.15
N THR A 21 1.01 -13.92 -19.46
CA THR A 21 2.05 -12.93 -19.19
C THR A 21 1.78 -11.63 -19.95
N ARG A 22 1.30 -11.73 -21.20
CA ARG A 22 0.91 -10.56 -21.99
C ARG A 22 -0.29 -9.84 -21.40
N ILE A 23 -1.33 -10.57 -20.99
CA ILE A 23 -2.52 -9.98 -20.37
C ILE A 23 -2.16 -9.28 -19.06
N LEU A 24 -1.33 -9.90 -18.23
CA LEU A 24 -0.87 -9.31 -16.97
C LEU A 24 -0.10 -7.99 -17.19
N ARG A 25 0.71 -7.89 -18.26
CA ARG A 25 1.39 -6.64 -18.63
C ARG A 25 0.40 -5.54 -19.00
N ILE A 26 -0.62 -5.86 -19.82
CA ILE A 26 -1.66 -4.89 -20.20
C ILE A 26 -2.39 -4.38 -18.95
N ILE A 27 -2.78 -5.28 -18.05
CA ILE A 27 -3.46 -4.91 -16.79
C ILE A 27 -2.56 -4.02 -15.93
N LEU A 28 -1.26 -4.30 -15.87
CA LEU A 28 -0.30 -3.48 -15.13
C LEU A 28 -0.23 -2.06 -15.70
N ASP A 29 -0.14 -1.94 -17.02
CA ASP A 29 -0.09 -0.65 -17.71
C ASP A 29 -1.38 0.15 -17.50
N ASP A 30 -2.54 -0.49 -17.61
CA ASP A 30 -3.84 0.11 -17.35
C ASP A 30 -3.97 0.61 -15.90
N LEU A 31 -3.48 -0.18 -14.93
CA LEU A 31 -3.51 0.21 -13.53
C LEU A 31 -2.59 1.41 -13.24
N MET A 32 -1.43 1.48 -13.91
CA MET A 32 -0.55 2.64 -13.83
C MET A 32 -1.24 3.89 -14.39
N GLU A 33 -1.97 3.77 -15.50
CA GLU A 33 -2.71 4.88 -16.10
C GLU A 33 -3.83 5.38 -15.18
N ILE A 34 -4.62 4.46 -14.62
CA ILE A 34 -5.67 4.79 -13.65
C ILE A 34 -5.07 5.49 -12.42
N SER A 35 -3.91 5.02 -11.94
CA SER A 35 -3.20 5.65 -10.82
C SER A 35 -2.78 7.08 -11.14
N ARG A 36 -2.29 7.34 -12.35
CA ARG A 36 -1.93 8.68 -12.83
C ARG A 36 -3.14 9.61 -12.85
N ILE A 37 -4.24 9.17 -13.45
CA ILE A 37 -5.50 9.95 -13.52
C ILE A 37 -6.03 10.28 -12.12
N LEU A 38 -5.98 9.32 -11.18
CA LEU A 38 -6.40 9.55 -9.81
C LEU A 38 -5.53 10.60 -9.10
N LYS A 39 -4.21 10.53 -9.28
CA LYS A 39 -3.28 11.54 -8.74
C LYS A 39 -3.57 12.93 -9.30
N GLU A 40 -3.79 13.05 -10.61
CA GLU A 40 -4.14 14.33 -11.26
C GLU A 40 -5.47 14.91 -10.75
N ARG A 41 -6.49 14.06 -10.56
CA ARG A 41 -7.77 14.48 -9.94
C ARG A 41 -7.62 14.88 -8.48
N MET A 42 -6.72 14.23 -7.74
CA MET A 42 -6.43 14.60 -6.36
C MET A 42 -5.73 15.96 -6.28
N ILE A 43 -4.76 16.21 -7.17
CA ILE A 43 -4.05 17.50 -7.26
C ILE A 43 -5.02 18.62 -7.66
N SER A 44 -5.88 18.41 -8.66
CA SER A 44 -6.85 19.43 -9.08
C SER A 44 -7.94 19.71 -8.03
N LYS A 45 -8.27 18.74 -7.15
CA LYS A 45 -9.16 18.98 -6.01
C LYS A 45 -8.53 19.82 -4.90
N ILE A 46 -7.19 19.87 -4.83
CA ILE A 46 -6.45 20.74 -3.89
C ILE A 46 -6.38 22.18 -4.45
N GLU A 47 -6.31 22.37 -5.77
CA GLU A 47 -6.26 23.69 -6.40
C GLU A 47 -7.64 24.36 -6.58
N GLY A 48 -8.74 23.62 -6.42
CA GLY A 48 -10.12 24.12 -6.47
C GLY A 48 -10.69 24.67 -5.15
N ALA A 49 -9.93 24.60 -4.05
CA ALA A 49 -10.25 25.30 -2.81
C ALA A 49 -9.54 26.66 -2.82
N THR A 50 -10.35 27.72 -2.85
CA THR A 50 -10.05 29.15 -2.63
C THR A 50 -8.65 29.54 -2.12
N PRO A 51 -8.11 30.69 -2.58
CA PRO A 51 -6.87 31.26 -2.06
C PRO A 51 -7.11 31.83 -0.65
N SER A 52 -7.07 30.97 0.36
CA SER A 52 -6.99 31.39 1.77
C SER A 52 -6.10 30.45 2.56
N LEU A 53 -4.84 30.31 2.12
CA LEU A 53 -3.73 29.82 2.95
C LEU A 53 -2.47 30.60 2.59
N ARG A 54 -2.56 31.93 2.63
CA ARG A 54 -1.40 32.78 2.90
C ARG A 54 -1.63 33.42 4.26
N VAL A 55 -0.72 33.12 5.18
CA VAL A 55 -0.65 33.55 6.58
C VAL A 55 -1.51 32.74 7.56
N SER A 56 -0.94 31.63 8.06
CA SER A 56 -0.94 31.38 9.50
C SER A 56 0.29 30.57 9.88
N VAL A 57 1.42 31.27 10.01
CA VAL A 57 2.53 30.82 10.86
C VAL A 57 1.99 30.90 12.29
N GLY A 58 1.54 29.78 12.84
CA GLY A 58 1.00 29.72 14.19
C GLY A 58 0.17 28.46 14.43
N GLN A 59 0.84 27.36 14.83
CA GLN A 59 0.25 26.19 15.49
C GLN A 59 -0.99 25.56 14.79
N THR A 60 -0.78 24.95 13.62
CA THR A 60 -1.72 23.94 13.11
C THR A 60 -1.06 22.57 13.30
N GLN A 61 -1.68 21.70 14.09
CA GLN A 61 -1.26 20.31 14.32
C GLN A 61 -0.82 19.68 12.99
N ARG A 62 0.47 19.37 12.84
CA ARG A 62 0.96 18.64 11.66
C ARG A 62 0.34 17.25 11.70
N LEU A 63 -0.75 17.04 10.96
CA LEU A 63 -1.32 15.73 10.80
C LEU A 63 -0.39 14.92 9.89
N ARG A 64 0.14 13.82 10.41
CA ARG A 64 0.96 12.88 9.64
C ARG A 64 0.13 12.30 8.48
N THR A 65 0.71 12.27 7.29
CA THR A 65 0.11 11.67 6.08
C THR A 65 0.67 10.26 5.83
N ILE A 66 0.03 9.48 4.94
CA ILE A 66 0.53 8.15 4.55
C ILE A 66 1.93 8.26 3.94
N ASP A 67 2.19 9.28 3.12
CA ASP A 67 3.49 9.51 2.48
C ASP A 67 4.61 9.72 3.52
N ASP A 68 4.33 10.47 4.60
CA ASP A 68 5.27 10.66 5.71
C ASP A 68 5.59 9.35 6.43
N VAL A 69 4.59 8.48 6.59
CA VAL A 69 4.76 7.15 7.18
C VAL A 69 5.58 6.25 6.25
N GLN A 70 5.29 6.24 4.95
CA GLN A 70 5.97 5.40 3.98
C GLN A 70 7.46 5.73 3.84
N LYS A 71 7.85 7.00 3.96
CA LYS A 71 9.26 7.43 3.95
C LYS A 71 10.10 6.84 5.07
N ALA A 72 9.47 6.41 6.17
CA ALA A 72 10.17 5.74 7.28
C ALA A 72 10.48 4.26 6.99
N PHE A 73 9.85 3.67 5.97
CA PHE A 73 10.02 2.26 5.63
C PHE A 73 10.98 2.07 4.45
N PRO A 74 11.92 1.12 4.57
CA PRO A 74 12.61 0.54 3.42
C PRO A 74 11.66 0.01 2.34
N HIS A 75 12.07 0.10 1.07
CA HIS A 75 11.25 -0.26 -0.10
C HIS A 75 10.84 -1.75 -0.11
N ASP A 76 11.69 -2.63 0.41
CA ASP A 76 11.44 -4.06 0.58
C ASP A 76 10.26 -4.34 1.54
N LEU A 77 10.09 -3.52 2.58
CA LEU A 77 9.02 -3.67 3.57
C LEU A 77 7.70 -3.03 3.12
N LEU A 78 7.75 -1.97 2.31
CA LEU A 78 6.56 -1.28 1.80
C LEU A 78 5.65 -2.23 0.99
N GLY A 79 6.23 -3.11 0.19
CA GLY A 79 5.49 -4.09 -0.61
C GLY A 79 4.71 -5.11 0.23
N LEU A 80 5.10 -5.30 1.50
CA LEU A 80 4.46 -6.23 2.43
C LEU A 80 3.30 -5.61 3.20
N LEU A 81 3.09 -4.30 3.07
CA LEU A 81 2.19 -3.52 3.93
C LEU A 81 1.10 -2.80 3.12
N PHE A 82 -0.07 -2.68 3.73
CA PHE A 82 -1.17 -1.83 3.29
C PHE A 82 -1.33 -0.69 4.28
N PHE A 83 -1.49 0.53 3.78
CA PHE A 83 -1.60 1.74 4.61
C PHE A 83 -2.99 2.34 4.42
N GLU A 84 -3.66 2.61 5.52
CA GLU A 84 -5.01 3.15 5.56
C GLU A 84 -5.01 4.37 6.50
N VAL A 85 -5.58 5.48 6.06
CA VAL A 85 -5.69 6.69 6.87
C VAL A 85 -7.09 6.78 7.49
N THR A 86 -7.14 6.89 8.80
CA THR A 86 -8.37 7.16 9.56
C THR A 86 -8.30 8.58 10.15
N GLU A 87 -9.34 9.02 10.85
CA GLU A 87 -9.38 10.36 11.46
C GLU A 87 -8.25 10.58 12.47
N GLU A 88 -7.94 9.57 13.27
CA GLU A 88 -6.97 9.67 14.38
C GLU A 88 -5.65 8.94 14.11
N TYR A 89 -5.67 7.88 13.30
CA TYR A 89 -4.53 6.98 13.11
C TYR A 89 -4.25 6.70 11.63
N ILE A 90 -3.02 6.27 11.35
CA ILE A 90 -2.66 5.58 10.12
C ILE A 90 -2.51 4.11 10.49
N ILE A 91 -3.40 3.29 9.95
CA ILE A 91 -3.41 1.84 10.14
C ILE A 91 -2.50 1.21 9.09
N ILE A 92 -1.63 0.31 9.53
CA ILE A 92 -0.69 -0.43 8.70
C ILE A 92 -1.01 -1.92 8.85
N LYS A 93 -1.56 -2.52 7.79
CA LYS A 93 -1.97 -3.94 7.76
C LYS A 93 -0.94 -4.77 7.00
N PRO A 94 -0.50 -5.92 7.54
CA PRO A 94 0.28 -6.89 6.77
C PRO A 94 -0.54 -7.45 5.61
N ARG A 95 0.05 -7.52 4.41
CA ARG A 95 -0.57 -8.18 3.24
C ARG A 95 -0.43 -9.70 3.28
N GLN A 96 0.58 -10.18 3.99
CA GLN A 96 0.91 -11.58 4.15
C GLN A 96 1.56 -11.81 5.52
N TYR A 97 1.83 -13.07 5.86
CA TYR A 97 2.62 -13.39 7.03
C TYR A 97 4.04 -12.82 6.90
N LEU A 98 4.43 -11.95 7.84
CA LEU A 98 5.70 -11.22 7.78
C LEU A 98 6.89 -12.07 8.24
N GLY A 99 6.67 -13.10 9.05
CA GLY A 99 7.73 -13.81 9.77
C GLY A 99 8.33 -12.98 10.90
N SER A 100 9.15 -13.61 11.75
CA SER A 100 9.75 -12.96 12.93
C SER A 100 10.68 -11.80 12.55
N GLU A 101 11.44 -11.94 11.47
CA GLU A 101 12.42 -10.94 11.03
C GLU A 101 11.76 -9.65 10.51
N ASN A 102 10.93 -9.73 9.47
CA ASN A 102 10.26 -8.55 8.92
C ASN A 102 9.33 -7.91 9.94
N PHE A 103 8.62 -8.73 10.74
CA PHE A 103 7.80 -8.21 11.83
C PHE A 103 8.63 -7.38 12.81
N SER A 104 9.78 -7.87 13.25
CA SER A 104 10.65 -7.16 14.20
C SER A 104 11.14 -5.84 13.61
N ARG A 105 11.58 -5.84 12.35
CA ARG A 105 12.02 -4.62 11.65
C ARG A 105 10.90 -3.59 11.54
N ILE A 106 9.72 -4.01 11.09
CA ILE A 106 8.53 -3.15 10.96
C ILE A 106 8.14 -2.60 12.34
N ALA A 107 8.09 -3.46 13.36
CA ALA A 107 7.73 -3.07 14.71
C ALA A 107 8.72 -2.06 15.31
N SER A 108 10.01 -2.16 15.01
CA SER A 108 11.01 -1.16 15.42
C SER A 108 10.78 0.18 14.72
N ILE A 109 10.58 0.20 13.40
CA ILE A 109 10.30 1.45 12.67
C ILE A 109 9.04 2.13 13.23
N VAL A 110 7.96 1.36 13.40
CA VAL A 110 6.68 1.87 13.91
C VAL A 110 6.84 2.47 15.32
N ARG A 111 7.51 1.76 16.24
CA ARG A 111 7.66 2.22 17.62
C ARG A 111 8.68 3.35 17.75
N ASP A 112 9.85 3.20 17.15
CA ASP A 112 11.00 4.07 17.40
C ASP A 112 10.92 5.36 16.58
N GLN A 113 10.49 5.29 15.31
CA GLN A 113 10.44 6.45 14.43
C GLN A 113 9.05 7.08 14.39
N LEU A 114 8.01 6.25 14.35
CA LEU A 114 6.65 6.71 14.14
C LEU A 114 5.83 6.81 15.43
N ARG A 115 6.37 6.42 16.60
CA ARG A 115 5.64 6.44 17.88
C ARG A 115 4.28 5.72 17.80
N GLY A 116 4.20 4.73 16.93
CA GLY A 116 3.03 3.88 16.78
C GLY A 116 3.11 2.65 17.69
N GLU A 117 2.08 1.84 17.61
CA GLU A 117 1.96 0.61 18.40
C GLU A 117 1.39 -0.52 17.56
N TYR A 118 1.63 -1.74 18.04
CA TYR A 118 1.05 -2.95 17.46
C TYR A 118 -0.22 -3.34 18.21
N VAL A 119 -1.28 -3.62 17.47
CA VAL A 119 -2.57 -4.07 17.99
C VAL A 119 -2.76 -5.53 17.58
N SER A 120 -2.75 -6.43 18.57
CA SER A 120 -2.97 -7.86 18.36
C SER A 120 -4.46 -8.20 18.40
N GLN A 121 -5.09 -8.34 17.24
CA GLN A 121 -6.51 -8.74 17.10
C GLN A 121 -6.67 -10.03 16.29
N GLY A 122 -5.71 -10.95 16.40
CA GLY A 122 -5.72 -12.20 15.65
C GLY A 122 -5.63 -11.93 14.14
N LYS A 123 -6.72 -12.20 13.40
CA LYS A 123 -6.79 -11.94 11.94
C LYS A 123 -6.75 -10.45 11.59
N GLU A 124 -7.22 -9.60 12.49
CA GLU A 124 -7.24 -8.13 12.31
C GLU A 124 -6.01 -7.46 12.94
N SER A 125 -4.93 -8.20 13.16
CA SER A 125 -3.72 -7.62 13.76
C SER A 125 -3.08 -6.59 12.82
N HIS A 126 -2.80 -5.41 13.36
CA HIS A 126 -2.29 -4.28 12.59
C HIS A 126 -1.38 -3.41 13.44
N PHE A 127 -0.57 -2.59 12.79
CA PHE A 127 0.08 -1.48 13.45
C PHE A 127 -0.78 -0.23 13.30
N ARG A 128 -0.73 0.66 14.27
CA ARG A 128 -1.35 1.98 14.18
C ARG A 128 -0.35 3.06 14.55
N VAL A 129 -0.39 4.15 13.80
CA VAL A 129 0.48 5.31 13.99
C VAL A 129 -0.40 6.53 14.25
N PRO A 130 -0.21 7.27 15.35
CA PRO A 130 -1.00 8.47 15.61
C PRO A 130 -0.75 9.53 14.54
N ARG A 131 -1.81 10.19 14.10
CA ARG A 131 -1.70 11.29 13.12
C ARG A 131 -1.27 12.60 13.76
N LYS A 132 -1.56 12.80 15.05
CA LYS A 132 -1.16 14.00 15.78
C LYS A 132 0.34 13.89 16.12
N ILE A 133 1.14 14.82 15.59
CA ILE A 133 2.56 15.00 15.89
C ILE A 133 2.70 16.07 16.99
#